data_AF-A0A2K9DQR3-F1
#
_entry.id   AF-A0A2K9DQR3-F1
#
_cell.length_a   1.000
_cell.length_b   1.000
_cell.length_c   1.000
_cell.angle_alpha   90.00
_cell.angle_beta   90.00
_cell.angle_gamma   90.00
#
_symmetry.space_group_name_H-M   'P 1'
#
loop_
_entity.id
_entity.type
_entity.pdbx_description
1 polymer ?
#
loop_
_entity_poly.entity_id
_entity_poly.type
_entity_poly.pdbx_seq_one_letter_code
_entity_poly.pdbx_strand_id
1 'polypeptide(L)'
;MTESATGSFLYPPERFDSLAEYLDFFENAPISDQVLSNASYAYRAWRQKAILAFIHERHEEFVNTPGNIAHRMAAKHGSAGLEDAINAQRPQWKAEAEERYPLESLPRSQARSVLRAHQIVVLRGMLPQDEEQSALEHLLPHRDVMVTASDLADYYATTEWAKNALTESDYAQAEAMGRVASLLAQQQGITDYDDWH
;
A
#
# COMPACT_ATOMS: atom_id res chain seq x y z
N MET A 1 -10.15 32.83 18.68
CA MET A 1 -10.38 32.61 17.24
C MET A 1 -9.02 32.24 16.69
N THR A 2 -8.77 30.93 16.57
CA THR A 2 -7.53 30.37 16.03
C THR A 2 -7.51 30.65 14.53
N GLU A 3 -6.44 31.30 14.04
CA GLU A 3 -6.14 31.32 12.61
C GLU A 3 -6.05 29.85 12.19
N SER A 4 -7.00 29.39 11.37
CA SER A 4 -6.94 28.04 10.81
C SER A 4 -5.64 27.94 10.02
N ALA A 5 -4.76 27.00 10.37
CA ALA A 5 -3.58 26.69 9.60
C ALA A 5 -4.00 26.45 8.13
N THR A 6 -3.62 27.40 7.27
CA THR A 6 -4.07 27.42 5.88
C THR A 6 -3.39 26.29 5.12
N GLY A 7 -4.17 25.43 4.47
CA GLY A 7 -3.65 24.29 3.73
C GLY A 7 -4.74 23.42 3.11
N SER A 8 -4.33 22.35 2.46
CA SER A 8 -5.21 21.33 1.90
C SER A 8 -4.78 19.94 2.37
N PHE A 9 -5.66 18.95 2.21
CA PHE A 9 -5.34 17.57 2.62
C PHE A 9 -4.05 17.00 1.98
N LEU A 10 -3.72 17.43 0.75
CA LEU A 10 -2.50 17.01 0.05
C LEU A 10 -1.29 17.90 0.36
N TYR A 11 -1.55 19.17 0.67
CA TYR A 11 -0.54 20.18 0.95
C TYR A 11 -0.88 20.86 2.28
N PRO A 12 -0.63 20.17 3.42
CA PRO A 12 -0.88 20.73 4.73
C PRO A 12 0.11 21.85 5.05
N PRO A 13 -0.16 22.64 6.09
CA PRO A 13 0.81 23.56 6.69
C PRO A 13 2.16 22.88 6.98
N GLU A 14 3.24 23.65 6.95
CA GLU A 14 4.58 23.12 7.22
C GLU A 14 4.77 22.66 8.68
N ARG A 15 4.00 23.25 9.61
CA ARG A 15 4.02 22.96 11.06
C ARG A 15 2.65 23.22 11.67
N PHE A 16 2.41 22.58 12.81
CA PHE A 16 1.25 22.80 13.66
C PHE A 16 1.70 23.18 15.07
N ASP A 17 0.96 24.07 15.73
CA ASP A 17 1.33 24.55 17.06
C ASP A 17 0.91 23.57 18.17
N SER A 18 0.02 22.63 17.86
CA SER A 18 -0.46 21.61 18.80
C SER A 18 -1.07 20.39 18.12
N LEU A 19 -1.15 19.28 18.85
CA LEU A 19 -1.87 18.07 18.48
C LEU A 19 -3.32 18.34 18.12
N ALA A 20 -4.01 19.19 18.90
CA ALA A 20 -5.42 19.49 18.67
C ALA A 20 -5.65 20.14 17.30
N GLU A 21 -4.78 21.07 16.92
CA GLU A 21 -4.85 21.73 15.61
C GLU A 21 -4.53 20.77 14.46
N TYR A 22 -3.51 19.93 14.64
CA TYR A 22 -3.12 18.90 13.67
C TYR A 22 -4.24 17.90 13.39
N LEU A 23 -4.85 17.36 14.44
CA LEU A 23 -5.93 16.39 14.32
C LEU A 23 -7.19 17.03 13.74
N ASP A 24 -7.56 18.23 14.20
CA ASP A 24 -8.70 18.98 13.67
C ASP A 24 -8.51 19.26 12.17
N PHE A 25 -7.30 19.63 11.74
CA PHE A 25 -6.99 19.81 10.33
C PHE A 25 -7.23 18.55 9.51
N PHE A 26 -6.61 17.41 9.86
CA PHE A 26 -6.74 16.19 9.04
C PHE A 26 -8.13 15.56 9.07
N GLU A 27 -8.86 15.72 10.17
CA GLU A 27 -10.24 15.24 10.28
C GLU A 27 -11.22 16.06 9.44
N ASN A 28 -11.01 17.36 9.33
CA ASN A 28 -11.93 18.25 8.64
C ASN A 28 -11.50 18.62 7.22
N ALA A 29 -10.22 18.45 6.88
CA ALA A 29 -9.72 18.75 5.54
C ALA A 29 -10.47 17.91 4.48
N PRO A 30 -11.00 18.55 3.44
CA PRO A 30 -11.72 17.86 2.38
C PRO A 30 -10.75 16.99 1.56
N ILE A 31 -11.17 15.77 1.27
CA ILE A 31 -10.46 14.85 0.38
C ILE A 31 -11.21 14.83 -0.95
N SER A 32 -10.53 15.16 -2.05
CA SER A 32 -11.13 15.19 -3.38
C SER A 32 -11.58 13.78 -3.81
N ASP A 33 -12.67 13.71 -4.59
CA ASP A 33 -13.16 12.44 -5.12
C ASP A 33 -12.13 11.76 -6.04
N GLN A 34 -11.24 12.54 -6.66
CA GLN A 34 -10.13 12.02 -7.47
C GLN A 34 -9.14 11.25 -6.59
N VAL A 35 -8.71 11.83 -5.46
CA VAL A 35 -7.84 11.15 -4.49
C VAL A 35 -8.49 9.87 -3.96
N LEU A 36 -9.80 9.90 -3.66
CA LEU A 36 -10.54 8.71 -3.23
C LEU A 36 -10.64 7.64 -4.33
N SER A 37 -10.78 8.05 -5.59
CA SER A 37 -10.74 7.16 -6.74
C SER A 37 -9.36 6.51 -6.89
N ASN A 38 -8.31 7.33 -6.85
CA ASN A 38 -6.91 6.89 -6.93
C ASN A 38 -6.58 5.90 -5.80
N ALA A 39 -7.12 6.08 -4.59
CA ALA A 39 -6.91 5.19 -3.47
C ALA A 39 -7.36 3.75 -3.74
N SER A 40 -8.55 3.57 -4.33
CA SER A 40 -9.03 2.24 -4.69
C SER A 40 -8.12 1.54 -5.72
N TYR A 41 -7.58 2.28 -6.69
CA TYR A 41 -6.66 1.74 -7.70
C TYR A 41 -5.28 1.43 -7.14
N ALA A 42 -4.69 2.38 -6.40
CA ALA A 42 -3.38 2.23 -5.78
C ALA A 42 -3.36 1.04 -4.81
N TYR A 43 -4.40 0.90 -3.98
CA TYR A 43 -4.55 -0.23 -3.07
C TYR A 43 -4.65 -1.57 -3.81
N ARG A 44 -5.49 -1.65 -4.86
CA ARG A 44 -5.62 -2.88 -5.67
C ARG A 44 -4.30 -3.26 -6.33
N ALA A 45 -3.61 -2.29 -6.93
CA ALA A 45 -2.33 -2.52 -7.59
C ALA A 45 -1.26 -2.99 -6.60
N TRP A 46 -1.17 -2.37 -5.43
CA TRP A 46 -0.29 -2.81 -4.35
C TRP A 46 -0.64 -4.22 -3.88
N ARG A 47 -1.91 -4.51 -3.58
CA ARG A 47 -2.36 -5.83 -3.13
C ARG A 47 -1.96 -6.92 -4.10
N GLN A 48 -2.15 -6.69 -5.40
CA GLN A 48 -1.75 -7.66 -6.41
C GLN A 48 -0.24 -7.95 -6.37
N LYS A 49 0.59 -6.91 -6.22
CA LYS A 49 2.04 -7.06 -6.05
C LYS A 49 2.38 -7.80 -4.76
N ALA A 50 1.72 -7.49 -3.64
CA ALA A 50 1.93 -8.15 -2.35
C ALA A 50 1.57 -9.65 -2.39
N ILE A 51 0.46 -10.01 -3.03
CA ILE A 51 0.06 -11.41 -3.24
C ILE A 51 1.10 -12.15 -4.09
N LEU A 52 1.56 -11.53 -5.19
CA LEU A 52 2.57 -12.14 -6.04
C LEU A 52 3.91 -12.32 -5.31
N ALA A 53 4.32 -11.31 -4.52
CA ALA A 53 5.54 -11.37 -3.71
C ALA A 53 5.45 -12.50 -2.67
N PHE A 54 4.31 -12.64 -1.98
CA PHE A 54 4.09 -13.73 -1.03
C PHE A 54 4.17 -15.11 -1.70
N ILE A 55 3.50 -15.29 -2.84
CA ILE A 55 3.56 -16.55 -3.60
C ILE A 55 4.98 -16.85 -4.05
N HIS A 56 5.73 -15.82 -4.46
CA HIS A 56 7.12 -15.96 -4.87
C HIS A 56 8.02 -16.38 -3.70
N GLU A 57 7.90 -15.73 -2.55
CA GLU A 57 8.62 -16.10 -1.32
C GLU A 57 8.33 -17.56 -0.92
N ARG A 58 7.05 -17.96 -0.92
CA ARG A 58 6.66 -19.36 -0.65
C ARG A 58 7.22 -20.34 -1.68
N HIS A 59 7.23 -19.94 -2.95
CA HIS A 59 7.83 -20.74 -4.01
C HIS A 59 9.33 -20.92 -3.78
N GLU A 60 10.07 -19.85 -3.46
CA GLU A 60 11.50 -19.94 -3.17
C GLU A 60 11.77 -20.79 -1.93
N GLU A 61 11.03 -20.58 -0.84
CA GLU A 61 11.11 -21.40 0.37
C GLU A 61 10.89 -22.88 0.04
N PHE A 62 9.85 -23.19 -0.76
CA PHE A 62 9.51 -24.54 -1.15
C PHE A 62 10.59 -25.16 -2.06
N VAL A 63 11.10 -24.45 -3.06
CA VAL A 63 12.14 -25.02 -3.94
C VAL A 63 13.46 -25.21 -3.20
N ASN A 64 13.78 -24.34 -2.24
CA ASN A 64 15.07 -24.37 -1.54
C ASN A 64 15.07 -25.24 -0.27
N THR A 65 13.91 -25.72 0.22
CA THR A 65 13.83 -26.58 1.41
C THR A 65 14.19 -28.02 1.10
N PRO A 66 15.37 -28.54 1.51
CA PRO A 66 15.83 -29.87 1.13
C PRO A 66 14.91 -30.99 1.64
N GLY A 67 14.74 -32.04 0.83
CA GLY A 67 14.01 -33.25 1.24
C GLY A 67 12.48 -33.13 1.22
N ASN A 68 11.93 -31.99 0.85
CA ASN A 68 10.50 -31.83 0.68
C ASN A 68 9.96 -32.55 -0.57
N ILE A 69 8.64 -32.42 -0.81
CA ILE A 69 8.01 -33.09 -1.95
C ILE A 69 8.51 -32.58 -3.31
N ALA A 70 8.89 -31.30 -3.42
CA ALA A 70 9.47 -30.72 -4.63
C ALA A 70 10.75 -31.45 -5.04
N HIS A 71 11.69 -31.63 -4.10
CA HIS A 71 12.93 -32.36 -4.32
C HIS A 71 12.70 -33.84 -4.67
N ARG A 72 11.74 -34.49 -4.02
CA ARG A 72 11.40 -35.90 -4.31
C ARG A 72 10.82 -36.07 -5.71
N MET A 73 9.94 -35.17 -6.13
CA MET A 73 9.38 -35.20 -7.48
C MET A 73 10.42 -34.84 -8.53
N ALA A 74 11.27 -33.85 -8.26
CA ALA A 74 12.39 -33.48 -9.12
C ALA A 74 13.37 -34.65 -9.34
N ALA A 75 13.74 -35.37 -8.26
CA ALA A 75 14.63 -36.52 -8.36
C ALA A 75 14.03 -37.69 -9.16
N LYS A 76 12.70 -37.86 -9.13
CA LYS A 76 12.00 -38.98 -9.79
C LYS A 76 11.59 -38.68 -11.24
N HIS A 77 11.23 -37.43 -11.53
CA HIS A 77 10.58 -37.03 -12.78
C HIS A 77 11.26 -35.83 -13.46
N GLY A 78 12.42 -35.38 -12.96
CA GLY A 78 13.13 -34.22 -13.51
C GLY A 78 12.37 -32.92 -13.31
N SER A 79 12.60 -31.94 -14.19
CA SER A 79 11.96 -30.61 -14.13
C SER A 79 10.44 -30.68 -14.16
N ALA A 80 9.85 -31.60 -14.92
CA ALA A 80 8.40 -31.79 -14.99
C ALA A 80 7.79 -32.14 -13.62
N GLY A 81 8.46 -33.00 -12.84
CA GLY A 81 8.00 -33.33 -11.49
C GLY A 81 8.10 -32.15 -10.51
N LEU A 82 9.10 -31.29 -10.68
CA LEU A 82 9.23 -30.08 -9.88
C LEU A 82 8.08 -29.10 -10.18
N GLU A 83 7.79 -28.88 -11.47
CA GLU A 83 6.67 -28.04 -11.92
C GLU A 83 5.33 -28.57 -11.42
N ASP A 84 5.08 -29.87 -11.49
CA ASP A 84 3.87 -30.50 -10.97
C ASP A 84 3.71 -30.28 -9.46
N ALA A 85 4.79 -30.44 -8.69
CA ALA A 85 4.78 -30.21 -7.25
C ALA A 85 4.50 -28.74 -6.89
N ILE A 86 5.06 -27.80 -7.65
CA ILE A 86 4.81 -26.36 -7.48
C ILE A 86 3.37 -26.01 -7.84
N ASN A 87 2.87 -26.52 -8.97
CA ASN A 87 1.51 -26.26 -9.43
C ASN A 87 0.46 -26.82 -8.47
N ALA A 88 0.75 -27.92 -7.78
CA ALA A 88 -0.10 -28.47 -6.73
C ALA A 88 -0.17 -27.56 -5.48
N GLN A 89 0.91 -26.85 -5.14
CA GLN A 89 0.95 -25.98 -3.95
C GLN A 89 0.50 -24.55 -4.19
N ARG A 90 0.67 -24.04 -5.42
CA ARG A 90 0.33 -22.66 -5.77
C ARG A 90 -1.09 -22.22 -5.36
N PRO A 91 -2.15 -23.04 -5.48
CA PRO A 91 -3.49 -22.67 -5.01
C PRO A 91 -3.56 -22.42 -3.51
N GLN A 92 -2.84 -23.21 -2.70
CA GLN A 92 -2.77 -23.01 -1.25
C GLN A 92 -2.07 -21.70 -0.90
N TRP A 93 -0.90 -21.43 -1.50
CA TRP A 93 -0.19 -20.16 -1.27
C TRP A 93 -1.01 -18.94 -1.69
N LYS A 94 -1.76 -19.06 -2.79
CA LYS A 94 -2.69 -18.02 -3.21
C LYS A 94 -3.79 -17.79 -2.17
N ALA A 95 -4.38 -18.87 -1.63
CA ALA A 95 -5.39 -18.75 -0.59
C ALA A 95 -4.83 -18.12 0.71
N GLU A 96 -3.64 -18.54 1.15
CA GLU A 96 -2.94 -17.93 2.29
C GLU A 96 -2.67 -16.43 2.05
N ALA A 97 -2.24 -16.06 0.85
CA ALA A 97 -2.01 -14.66 0.48
C ALA A 97 -3.31 -13.84 0.47
N GLU A 98 -4.40 -14.42 -0.07
CA GLU A 98 -5.71 -13.78 -0.08
C GLU A 98 -6.30 -13.64 1.32
N GLU A 99 -6.03 -14.57 2.24
CA GLU A 99 -6.42 -14.46 3.65
C GLU A 99 -5.63 -13.34 4.37
N ARG A 100 -4.33 -13.23 4.10
CA ARG A 100 -3.48 -12.16 4.64
C ARG A 100 -3.87 -10.78 4.12
N TYR A 101 -4.34 -10.69 2.88
CA TYR A 101 -4.78 -9.46 2.23
C TYR A 101 -6.24 -9.59 1.76
N PRO A 102 -7.22 -9.60 2.68
CA PRO A 102 -8.58 -10.06 2.38
C PRO A 102 -9.40 -9.09 1.52
N LEU A 103 -9.07 -7.80 1.53
CA LEU A 103 -9.84 -6.79 0.81
C LEU A 103 -9.32 -6.67 -0.61
N GLU A 104 -10.11 -7.05 -1.62
CA GLU A 104 -9.71 -6.92 -3.02
C GLU A 104 -9.57 -5.46 -3.48
N SER A 105 -10.40 -4.59 -2.92
CA SER A 105 -10.37 -3.15 -3.18
C SER A 105 -10.78 -2.38 -1.94
N LEU A 106 -10.29 -1.15 -1.82
CA LEU A 106 -10.65 -0.24 -0.74
C LEU A 106 -11.96 0.48 -1.09
N PRO A 107 -13.06 0.25 -0.37
CA PRO A 107 -14.32 0.95 -0.62
C PRO A 107 -14.17 2.44 -0.39
N ARG A 108 -14.81 3.28 -1.22
CA ARG A 108 -14.77 4.75 -1.08
C ARG A 108 -15.22 5.24 0.29
N SER A 109 -16.20 4.56 0.90
CA SER A 109 -16.68 4.87 2.26
C SER A 109 -15.60 4.69 3.33
N GLN A 110 -14.63 3.79 3.10
CA GLN A 110 -13.53 3.49 4.01
C GLN A 110 -12.24 4.25 3.64
N ALA A 111 -12.09 4.64 2.37
CA ALA A 111 -10.89 5.32 1.88
C ALA A 111 -10.58 6.61 2.64
N ARG A 112 -11.60 7.38 3.04
CA ARG A 112 -11.39 8.62 3.82
C ARG A 112 -10.68 8.37 5.14
N SER A 113 -11.19 7.46 5.97
CA SER A 113 -10.57 7.15 7.26
C SER A 113 -9.15 6.59 7.09
N VAL A 114 -8.94 5.75 6.06
CA VAL A 114 -7.63 5.12 5.79
C VAL A 114 -6.59 6.15 5.33
N LEU A 115 -6.96 7.06 4.44
CA LEU A 115 -6.05 8.13 3.99
C LEU A 115 -5.76 9.13 5.10
N ARG A 116 -6.75 9.43 5.97
CA ARG A 116 -6.54 10.28 7.15
C ARG A 116 -5.57 9.63 8.13
N ALA A 117 -5.77 8.36 8.45
CA ALA A 117 -4.84 7.61 9.27
C ALA A 117 -3.41 7.65 8.70
N HIS A 118 -3.27 7.45 7.38
CA HIS A 118 -1.99 7.57 6.72
C HIS A 118 -1.34 8.94 6.90
N GLN A 119 -2.06 10.03 6.58
CA GLN A 119 -1.51 11.38 6.73
C GLN A 119 -1.17 11.69 8.20
N ILE A 120 -2.06 11.35 9.13
CA ILE A 120 -1.84 11.52 10.58
C ILE A 120 -0.57 10.81 11.04
N VAL A 121 -0.36 9.57 10.59
CA VAL A 121 0.82 8.79 10.96
C VAL A 121 2.07 9.34 10.28
N VAL A 122 2.06 9.52 8.96
CA VAL A 122 3.27 9.86 8.19
C VAL A 122 3.73 11.30 8.44
N LEU A 123 2.80 12.24 8.60
CA LEU A 123 3.11 13.66 8.77
C LEU A 123 3.21 14.10 10.23
N ARG A 124 3.17 13.18 11.19
CA ARG A 124 3.25 13.51 12.63
C ARG A 124 4.49 14.32 12.99
N GLY A 125 5.59 14.20 12.23
CA GLY A 125 6.79 15.01 12.43
C GLY A 125 6.60 16.52 12.21
N MET A 126 5.40 16.96 11.79
CA MET A 126 4.98 18.37 11.79
C MET A 126 4.55 18.86 13.18
N LEU A 127 4.41 17.96 14.16
CA LEU A 127 4.11 18.24 15.56
C LEU A 127 5.39 18.46 16.39
N PRO A 128 5.26 19.07 17.58
CA PRO A 128 6.25 18.94 18.64
C PRO A 128 6.54 17.46 18.97
N GLN A 129 7.81 17.14 19.24
CA GLN A 129 8.28 15.75 19.41
C GLN A 129 7.55 14.98 20.53
N ASP A 130 7.13 15.67 21.59
CA ASP A 130 6.39 15.10 22.72
C ASP A 130 4.93 14.76 22.39
N GLU A 131 4.40 15.26 21.27
CA GLU A 131 3.03 15.02 20.83
C GLU A 131 2.92 13.99 19.70
N GLU A 132 4.03 13.64 19.02
CA GLU A 132 4.03 12.70 17.89
C GLU A 132 3.41 11.34 18.24
N GLN A 133 3.69 10.81 19.44
CA GLN A 133 3.16 9.52 19.89
C GLN A 133 1.63 9.57 20.04
N SER A 134 1.10 10.68 20.54
CA SER A 134 -0.34 10.87 20.73
C SER A 134 -1.10 10.89 19.40
N ALA A 135 -0.48 11.33 18.31
CA ALA A 135 -1.07 11.26 16.97
C ALA A 135 -1.24 9.82 16.48
N LEU A 136 -0.33 8.89 16.85
CA LEU A 136 -0.43 7.47 16.48
C LEU A 136 -1.60 6.78 17.18
N GLU A 137 -1.85 7.15 18.43
CA GLU A 137 -2.88 6.58 19.30
C GLU A 137 -4.27 7.21 19.08
N HIS A 138 -4.35 8.25 18.24
CA HIS A 138 -5.58 8.95 17.95
C HIS A 138 -6.64 8.03 17.33
N LEU A 139 -7.87 8.11 17.84
CA LEU A 139 -8.97 7.26 17.42
C LEU A 139 -9.73 7.87 16.25
N LEU A 140 -9.77 7.14 15.13
CA LEU A 140 -10.56 7.48 13.96
C LEU A 140 -11.79 6.56 13.82
N PRO A 141 -12.94 7.09 13.41
CA PRO A 141 -14.07 6.26 13.05
C PRO A 141 -13.75 5.47 11.78
N HIS A 142 -13.81 4.15 11.87
CA HIS A 142 -13.66 3.25 10.73
C HIS A 142 -14.79 2.21 10.74
N ARG A 143 -15.68 2.29 9.76
CA ARG A 143 -16.94 1.51 9.74
C ARG A 143 -17.76 1.85 10.99
N ASP A 144 -18.06 0.86 11.83
CA ASP A 144 -18.86 1.00 13.05
C ASP A 144 -18.02 0.95 14.34
N VAL A 145 -16.69 1.07 14.23
CA VAL A 145 -15.75 1.01 15.35
C VAL A 145 -14.76 2.17 15.33
N MET A 146 -14.22 2.51 16.49
CA MET A 146 -13.08 3.42 16.61
C MET A 146 -11.79 2.61 16.57
N VAL A 147 -10.83 3.04 15.76
CA VAL A 147 -9.53 2.37 15.58
C VAL A 147 -8.44 3.43 15.66
N THR A 148 -7.28 3.09 16.23
CA THR A 148 -6.16 4.04 16.26
C THR A 148 -5.66 4.34 14.85
N ALA A 149 -5.11 5.53 14.63
CA ALA A 149 -4.52 5.91 13.36
C ALA A 149 -3.40 4.94 12.95
N SER A 150 -2.55 4.52 13.90
CA SER A 150 -1.49 3.54 13.66
C SER A 150 -2.05 2.18 13.24
N ASP A 151 -2.99 1.61 14.00
CA ASP A 151 -3.54 0.28 13.69
C ASP A 151 -4.23 0.28 12.32
N LEU A 152 -4.92 1.37 11.97
CA LEU A 152 -5.56 1.50 10.67
C LEU A 152 -4.53 1.65 9.54
N ALA A 153 -3.48 2.44 9.76
CA ALA A 153 -2.39 2.58 8.80
C ALA A 153 -1.66 1.26 8.55
N ASP A 154 -1.43 0.48 9.61
CA ASP A 154 -0.73 -0.81 9.57
C ASP A 154 -1.60 -1.90 8.93
N TYR A 155 -2.87 -2.01 9.33
CA TYR A 155 -3.80 -3.00 8.77
C TYR A 155 -3.95 -2.86 7.25
N TYR A 156 -3.97 -1.63 6.75
CA TYR A 156 -4.03 -1.34 5.31
C TYR A 156 -2.66 -1.17 4.66
N ALA A 157 -1.54 -1.32 5.41
CA ALA A 157 -0.17 -1.08 4.95
C ALA A 157 -0.03 0.23 4.14
N THR A 158 -0.58 1.32 4.66
CA THR A 158 -0.78 2.56 3.90
C THR A 158 0.52 3.19 3.39
N THR A 159 1.65 2.96 4.06
CA THR A 159 2.98 3.40 3.62
C THR A 159 3.39 2.85 2.25
N GLU A 160 2.88 1.68 1.88
CA GLU A 160 3.25 0.99 0.65
C GLU A 160 2.54 1.54 -0.60
N TRP A 161 1.40 2.20 -0.43
CA TRP A 161 0.54 2.55 -1.56
C TRP A 161 -0.12 3.93 -1.49
N ALA A 162 -0.38 4.49 -0.30
CA ALA A 162 -1.20 5.69 -0.17
C ALA A 162 -0.56 6.91 -0.83
N LYS A 163 0.77 7.02 -0.84
CA LYS A 163 1.49 8.08 -1.58
C LYS A 163 1.13 8.13 -3.07
N ASN A 164 0.83 6.99 -3.68
CA ASN A 164 0.44 6.91 -5.09
C ASN A 164 -1.02 7.38 -5.30
N ALA A 165 -1.83 7.36 -4.24
CA ALA A 165 -3.20 7.84 -4.27
C ALA A 165 -3.31 9.36 -4.00
N LEU A 166 -2.35 9.90 -3.24
CA LEU A 166 -2.30 11.30 -2.80
C LEU A 166 -1.79 12.23 -3.92
N THR A 167 -2.54 12.26 -5.03
CA THR A 167 -2.27 13.09 -6.20
C THR A 167 -3.58 13.54 -6.82
N GLU A 168 -3.57 14.73 -7.44
CA GLU A 168 -4.70 15.26 -8.21
C GLU A 168 -4.73 14.75 -9.65
N SER A 169 -3.72 13.99 -10.08
CA SER A 169 -3.71 13.33 -11.39
C SER A 169 -4.37 11.94 -11.30
N ASP A 170 -4.99 11.48 -12.38
CA ASP A 170 -5.55 10.12 -12.42
C ASP A 170 -4.44 9.07 -12.39
N TYR A 171 -4.42 8.26 -11.33
CA TYR A 171 -3.38 7.25 -11.11
C TYR A 171 -3.40 6.16 -12.20
N ALA A 172 -4.58 5.71 -12.61
CA ALA A 172 -4.70 4.63 -13.60
C ALA A 172 -4.23 5.10 -14.99
N GLN A 173 -4.56 6.34 -15.36
CA GLN A 173 -4.08 6.95 -16.59
C GLN A 173 -2.56 7.17 -16.55
N ALA A 174 -2.03 7.69 -15.45
CA ALA A 174 -0.59 7.90 -15.29
C ALA A 174 0.19 6.58 -15.35
N GLU A 175 -0.31 5.51 -14.71
CA GLU A 175 0.30 4.18 -14.76
C GLU A 175 0.25 3.59 -16.18
N ALA A 176 -0.88 3.74 -16.89
CA ALA A 176 -1.00 3.29 -18.27
C ALA A 176 -0.03 4.02 -19.21
N MET A 177 0.08 5.35 -19.09
CA MET A 177 1.04 6.14 -19.85
C MET A 177 2.49 5.76 -19.53
N GLY A 178 2.80 5.52 -18.25
CA GLY A 178 4.11 5.01 -17.83
C GLY A 178 4.44 3.67 -18.48
N ARG A 179 3.51 2.72 -18.48
CA ARG A 179 3.69 1.41 -19.15
C ARG A 179 3.93 1.57 -20.65
N VAL A 180 3.16 2.42 -21.33
CA VAL A 180 3.35 2.69 -22.77
C VAL A 180 4.73 3.31 -23.03
N ALA A 181 5.16 4.28 -22.21
CA ALA A 181 6.47 4.89 -22.33
C ALA A 181 7.60 3.86 -22.14
N SER A 182 7.50 2.99 -21.13
CA SER A 182 8.49 1.91 -20.92
C SER A 182 8.52 0.92 -22.08
N LEU A 183 7.36 0.52 -22.63
CA LEU A 183 7.29 -0.37 -23.79
C LEU A 183 7.91 0.27 -25.04
N LEU A 184 7.65 1.56 -25.27
CA LEU A 184 8.25 2.31 -26.39
C LEU A 184 9.77 2.44 -26.23
N ALA A 185 10.26 2.69 -25.01
CA ALA A 185 11.70 2.73 -24.71
C ALA A 185 12.38 1.37 -24.97
N GLN A 186 11.74 0.27 -24.57
CA GLN A 186 12.21 -1.09 -24.85
C GLN A 186 12.22 -1.41 -26.35
N GLN A 187 11.19 -1.01 -27.09
CA GLN A 187 11.12 -1.21 -28.55
C GLN A 187 12.16 -0.37 -29.33
N GLN A 188 12.59 0.77 -28.77
CA GLN A 188 13.61 1.63 -29.35
C GLN A 188 15.05 1.23 -28.94
N GLY A 189 15.22 0.14 -28.19
CA GLY A 189 16.53 -0.33 -27.75
C GLY A 189 17.18 0.56 -26.69
N ILE A 190 16.41 1.40 -26.00
CA ILE A 190 16.90 2.21 -24.87
C ILE A 190 16.76 1.36 -23.61
N THR A 191 17.71 0.45 -23.39
CA THR A 191 17.97 -0.14 -22.08
C THR A 191 18.99 0.73 -21.37
N ASP A 192 18.56 1.83 -20.78
CA ASP A 192 19.31 2.51 -19.72
C ASP A 192 18.31 3.31 -18.87
N TYR A 193 17.96 2.75 -17.73
CA TYR A 193 17.46 3.47 -16.56
C TYR A 193 17.88 2.70 -15.30
N ASP A 194 19.17 2.36 -15.25
CA ASP A 194 19.88 2.10 -14.01
C ASP A 194 20.82 3.28 -13.73
N ASP A 195 21.14 3.47 -12.45
CA ASP A 195 22.01 4.47 -11.83
C ASP A 195 21.40 5.83 -11.48
N TRP A 196 20.67 5.85 -10.36
CA TRP A 196 20.91 6.85 -9.31
C TRP A 196 21.05 6.13 -7.96
N HIS A 197 22.31 5.90 -7.58
CA HIS A 197 22.75 5.66 -6.20
C HIS A 197 22.72 6.95 -5.38
#